data_AF-A0A9D7XR93-F1
#
_entry.id   AF-A0A9D7XR93-F1
#
_cell.length_a   1.000
_cell.length_b   1.000
_cell.length_c   1.000
_cell.angle_alpha   90.00
_cell.angle_beta   90.00
_cell.angle_gamma   90.00
#
_symmetry.space_group_name_H-M   'P 1'
#
loop_
_entity.id
_entity.type
_entity.pdbx_description
1 polymer ?
#
loop_
_entity_poly.entity_id
_entity_poly.type
_entity_poly.pdbx_seq_one_letter_code
_entity_poly.pdbx_strand_id
1 'polypeptide(L)'
;MTRRLVPCLIVACLALALGGCEQLGLEDPAKVAAIKEAEGKAIGGACRHSGRALEDCYVMNPRALKAAIYAGWRDMDAYMRDNNIQAVVPDLVDAPAGAKAPEPAPEVPAGDKKAAAAPRKAG
;
A
#
# COMPACT_ATOMS: atom_id res chain seq x y z
N MET A 1 12.08 -28.05 -51.18
CA MET A 1 11.12 -27.34 -50.28
C MET A 1 11.00 -27.99 -48.90
N THR A 2 10.96 -29.33 -48.81
CA THR A 2 10.91 -30.12 -47.54
C THR A 2 12.01 -29.81 -46.52
N ARG A 3 13.22 -29.45 -46.97
CA ARG A 3 14.38 -29.20 -46.07
C ARG A 3 14.29 -27.90 -45.24
N ARG A 4 13.45 -26.93 -45.64
CA ARG A 4 13.18 -25.69 -44.88
C ARG A 4 11.94 -25.79 -43.98
N LEU A 5 11.08 -26.79 -44.21
CA LEU A 5 9.89 -27.05 -43.39
C LEU A 5 10.25 -27.61 -42.02
N VAL A 6 11.30 -28.45 -41.93
CA VAL A 6 11.77 -29.04 -40.66
C VAL A 6 12.18 -27.98 -39.62
N PRO A 7 13.04 -26.99 -39.93
CA PRO A 7 13.39 -25.96 -38.94
C PRO A 7 12.20 -25.06 -38.57
N CYS A 8 11.28 -24.76 -39.49
CA CYS A 8 10.04 -24.04 -39.16
C CYS A 8 9.13 -24.83 -38.20
N LEU A 9 9.02 -26.14 -38.38
CA LEU A 9 8.25 -27.02 -37.49
C LEU A 9 8.88 -27.10 -36.09
N ILE A 10 10.21 -27.18 -36.00
CA ILE A 10 10.92 -27.16 -34.72
C ILE A 10 10.72 -25.84 -33.99
N VAL A 11 10.83 -24.71 -34.69
CA VAL A 11 10.59 -23.37 -34.10
C VAL A 11 9.14 -23.21 -33.65
N ALA A 12 8.17 -23.70 -34.43
CA ALA A 12 6.76 -23.67 -34.05
C ALA A 12 6.47 -24.53 -32.81
N CYS A 13 7.03 -25.74 -32.74
CA CYS A 13 6.92 -26.61 -31.56
C CYS A 13 7.59 -26.02 -30.32
N LEU A 14 8.77 -25.39 -30.47
CA LEU A 14 9.39 -24.66 -29.37
C LEU A 14 8.52 -23.48 -28.90
N ALA A 15 7.97 -22.69 -29.82
CA ALA A 15 7.12 -21.56 -29.48
C ALA A 15 5.85 -22.01 -28.73
N LEU A 16 5.24 -23.12 -29.15
CA LEU A 16 4.10 -23.75 -28.48
C LEU A 16 4.47 -24.32 -27.10
N ALA A 17 5.67 -24.91 -26.96
CA ALA A 17 6.14 -25.43 -25.68
C ALA A 17 6.49 -24.32 -24.67
N LEU A 18 7.01 -23.17 -25.14
CA LEU A 18 7.30 -22.02 -24.28
C LEU A 18 6.03 -21.25 -23.87
N GLY A 19 4.99 -21.21 -24.72
CA GLY A 19 3.74 -20.50 -24.43
C GLY A 19 2.70 -21.31 -23.66
N GLY A 20 2.95 -22.59 -23.36
CA GLY A 20 1.96 -23.51 -22.79
C GLY A 20 1.96 -23.66 -21.26
N CYS A 21 2.95 -23.13 -20.54
CA CYS A 21 3.08 -23.32 -19.09
C CYS A 21 1.91 -22.68 -18.30
N GLU A 22 1.41 -21.53 -18.74
CA GLU A 22 0.25 -20.86 -18.15
C GLU A 22 -1.05 -21.68 -18.26
N GLN A 23 -1.18 -22.52 -19.30
CA GLN A 23 -2.35 -23.38 -19.49
C GLN A 23 -2.26 -24.69 -18.69
N LEU A 24 -1.06 -25.04 -18.21
CA LEU A 24 -0.79 -26.21 -17.37
C LEU A 24 -1.00 -25.92 -15.87
N GLY A 25 -1.40 -24.69 -15.49
CA GLY A 25 -1.68 -24.33 -14.10
C GLY A 25 -0.43 -24.22 -13.21
N LEU A 26 0.76 -24.16 -13.82
CA LEU A 26 2.01 -23.85 -13.13
C LEU A 26 2.06 -22.34 -12.93
N GLU A 27 1.60 -21.86 -11.77
CA GLU A 27 1.63 -20.43 -11.44
C GLU A 27 3.04 -19.86 -11.59
N ASP A 28 3.17 -18.85 -12.44
CA ASP A 28 4.39 -18.07 -12.61
C ASP A 28 4.86 -17.52 -11.25
N PRO A 29 6.05 -17.87 -10.76
CA PRO A 29 6.56 -17.39 -9.48
C PRO A 29 6.62 -15.85 -9.40
N ALA A 30 6.83 -15.16 -10.53
CA ALA A 30 6.81 -13.70 -10.57
C ALA A 30 5.40 -13.15 -10.31
N LYS A 31 4.38 -13.76 -10.90
CA LYS A 31 2.97 -13.41 -10.67
C LYS A 31 2.56 -13.66 -9.22
N VAL A 32 2.95 -14.79 -8.62
CA VAL A 32 2.67 -15.07 -7.20
C VAL A 32 3.35 -14.05 -6.28
N ALA A 33 4.60 -13.67 -6.58
CA ALA A 33 5.30 -12.63 -5.84
C ALA A 33 4.60 -11.26 -5.95
N ALA A 34 4.17 -10.88 -7.16
CA ALA A 34 3.44 -9.64 -7.40
C ALA A 34 2.09 -9.61 -6.65
N ILE A 35 1.36 -10.73 -6.61
CA ILE A 35 0.12 -10.85 -5.82
C ILE A 35 0.42 -10.65 -4.33
N LYS A 36 1.45 -11.32 -3.78
CA LYS A 36 1.83 -11.16 -2.37
C LYS A 36 2.26 -9.73 -2.03
N GLU A 37 2.92 -9.03 -2.94
CA GLU A 37 3.26 -7.62 -2.77
C GLU A 37 2.01 -6.73 -2.79
N ALA A 38 1.09 -6.97 -3.73
CA ALA A 38 -0.16 -6.23 -3.83
C ALA A 38 -1.03 -6.41 -2.59
N GLU A 39 -1.16 -7.65 -2.10
CA GLU A 39 -1.86 -8.00 -0.86
C GLU A 39 -1.23 -7.28 0.34
N GLY A 40 0.10 -7.30 0.45
CA GLY A 40 0.81 -6.59 1.53
C GLY A 40 0.54 -5.08 1.49
N LYS A 41 0.58 -4.45 0.32
CA LYS A 41 0.25 -3.02 0.15
C LYS A 41 -1.19 -2.73 0.54
N ALA A 42 -2.14 -3.56 0.14
CA ALA A 42 -3.55 -3.41 0.51
C ALA A 42 -3.75 -3.49 2.03
N ILE A 43 -3.14 -4.48 2.68
CA ILE A 43 -3.16 -4.63 4.15
C ILE A 43 -2.59 -3.38 4.83
N GLY A 44 -1.42 -2.91 4.40
CA GLY A 44 -0.77 -1.73 4.95
C GLY A 44 -1.63 -0.46 4.84
N GLY A 45 -2.23 -0.25 3.67
CA GLY A 45 -3.13 0.87 3.44
C GLY A 45 -4.38 0.81 4.32
N ALA A 46 -5.04 -0.35 4.39
CA ALA A 46 -6.21 -0.54 5.25
C ALA A 46 -5.88 -0.31 6.73
N CYS A 47 -4.73 -0.83 7.17
CA CYS A 47 -4.21 -0.63 8.52
C CYS A 47 -4.04 0.85 8.87
N ARG A 48 -3.48 1.63 7.94
CA ARG A 48 -3.30 3.05 8.14
C ARG A 48 -4.63 3.80 8.17
N HIS A 49 -5.51 3.48 7.23
CA HIS A 49 -6.85 4.04 7.18
C HIS A 49 -7.63 3.76 8.47
N SER A 50 -7.38 2.61 9.09
CA SER A 50 -7.96 2.20 10.37
C SER A 50 -7.36 2.92 11.60
N GLY A 51 -6.34 3.76 11.41
CA GLY A 51 -5.63 4.44 12.50
C GLY A 51 -4.73 3.53 13.35
N ARG A 52 -4.40 2.32 12.87
CA ARG A 52 -3.56 1.37 13.63
C ARG A 52 -2.07 1.65 13.47
N ALA A 53 -1.31 1.30 14.51
CA ALA A 53 0.14 1.31 14.47
C ALA A 53 0.67 0.22 13.52
N LEU A 54 1.79 0.50 12.86
CA LEU A 54 2.40 -0.42 11.91
C LEU A 54 2.84 -1.75 12.56
N GLU A 55 3.29 -1.69 13.80
CA GLU A 55 3.71 -2.88 14.55
C GLU A 55 2.54 -3.85 14.80
N ASP A 56 1.36 -3.32 15.13
CA ASP A 56 0.15 -4.15 15.28
C ASP A 56 -0.20 -4.85 13.96
N CYS A 57 -0.01 -4.16 12.84
CA CYS A 57 -0.28 -4.70 11.51
C CYS A 57 0.65 -5.85 11.14
N TYR A 58 1.90 -5.84 11.61
CA TYR A 58 2.81 -6.97 11.46
C TYR A 58 2.40 -8.17 12.32
N VAL A 59 1.91 -7.93 13.53
CA VAL A 59 1.45 -9.00 14.43
C VAL A 59 0.19 -9.67 13.87
N MET A 60 -0.77 -8.90 13.36
CA MET A 60 -2.02 -9.43 12.79
C MET A 60 -1.81 -10.15 11.44
N ASN A 61 -0.76 -9.80 10.69
CA ASN A 61 -0.52 -10.31 9.34
C ASN A 61 0.85 -11.01 9.20
N PRO A 62 1.12 -12.09 9.95
CA PRO A 62 2.43 -12.72 9.99
C PRO A 62 2.86 -13.40 8.68
N ARG A 63 1.91 -13.68 7.78
CA ARG A 63 2.15 -14.31 6.47
C ARG A 63 2.40 -13.31 5.33
N ALA A 64 2.12 -12.03 5.57
CA ALA A 64 2.28 -10.99 4.57
C ALA A 64 3.71 -10.43 4.56
N LEU A 65 4.10 -9.87 3.41
CA LEU A 65 5.42 -9.27 3.26
C LEU A 65 5.47 -7.94 4.03
N LYS A 66 6.25 -7.89 5.11
CA LYS A 66 6.39 -6.68 5.95
C LYS A 66 6.79 -5.44 5.15
N ALA A 67 7.67 -5.59 4.17
CA ALA A 67 8.07 -4.50 3.29
C ALA A 67 6.90 -3.94 2.46
N ALA A 68 6.01 -4.81 1.96
CA ALA A 68 4.84 -4.41 1.20
C ALA A 68 3.78 -3.74 2.10
N ILE A 69 3.59 -4.25 3.32
CA ILE A 69 2.75 -3.60 4.34
C ILE A 69 3.24 -2.19 4.61
N TYR A 70 4.55 -2.01 4.86
CA TYR A 70 5.11 -0.69 5.10
C TYR A 70 4.92 0.27 3.93
N ALA A 71 5.13 -0.21 2.69
CA ALA A 71 4.92 0.59 1.49
C ALA A 71 3.46 1.08 1.41
N GLY A 72 2.48 0.17 1.50
CA GLY A 72 1.06 0.55 1.46
C GLY A 72 0.64 1.45 2.64
N TRP A 73 1.19 1.24 3.83
CA TRP A 73 0.92 2.08 4.99
C TRP A 73 1.42 3.52 4.78
N ARG A 74 2.62 3.69 4.20
CA ARG A 74 3.19 5.02 3.91
C ARG A 74 2.46 5.74 2.79
N ASP A 75 2.12 5.02 1.73
CA ASP A 75 1.36 5.58 0.61
C ASP A 75 0.00 6.08 1.10
N MET A 76 -0.67 5.31 1.98
CA MET A 76 -1.93 5.71 2.59
C MET A 76 -1.76 6.84 3.61
N ASP A 77 -0.68 6.90 4.40
CA ASP A 77 -0.39 8.03 5.29
C ASP A 77 -0.26 9.33 4.50
N ALA A 78 0.54 9.31 3.44
CA ALA A 78 0.71 10.45 2.55
C ALA A 78 -0.63 10.87 1.94
N TYR A 79 -1.37 9.92 1.38
CA TYR A 79 -2.69 10.18 0.81
C TYR A 79 -3.67 10.79 1.82
N MET A 80 -3.74 10.25 3.05
CA MET A 80 -4.62 10.79 4.08
C MET A 80 -4.22 12.19 4.52
N ARG A 81 -2.91 12.49 4.61
CA ARG A 81 -2.40 13.83 4.95
C ARG A 81 -2.66 14.85 3.86
N ASP A 82 -2.45 14.46 2.61
CA ASP A 82 -2.65 15.33 1.44
C ASP A 82 -4.13 15.62 1.19
N ASN A 83 -5.04 14.74 1.64
CA ASN A 83 -6.49 14.85 1.41
C ASN A 83 -7.30 15.07 2.70
N ASN A 84 -6.66 15.34 3.83
CA ASN A 84 -7.31 15.57 5.13
C ASN A 84 -8.28 14.45 5.55
N ILE A 85 -7.97 13.21 5.20
CA ILE A 85 -8.81 12.05 5.53
C ILE A 85 -8.50 11.60 6.94
N GLN A 86 -9.54 11.52 7.77
CA GLN A 86 -9.42 11.01 9.13
C GLN A 86 -9.43 9.48 9.16
N ALA A 87 -8.74 8.93 10.16
CA ALA A 87 -8.76 7.49 10.38
C ALA A 87 -10.16 7.01 10.78
N VAL A 88 -10.59 5.89 10.21
CA VAL A 88 -11.87 5.26 10.48
C VAL A 88 -11.63 4.06 11.37
N VAL A 89 -11.98 4.16 12.65
CA VAL A 89 -11.85 3.03 13.58
C VAL A 89 -12.84 1.94 13.15
N PRO A 90 -12.37 0.71 12.81
CA PRO A 90 -13.29 -0.35 12.40
C PRO A 90 -14.24 -0.74 13.53
N ASP A 91 -15.53 -0.88 13.22
CA ASP A 91 -16.56 -1.31 14.18
C ASP A 91 -16.43 -2.79 14.58
N LEU A 92 -15.71 -3.59 13.78
CA LEU A 92 -15.45 -4.99 14.07
C LEU A 92 -14.40 -5.11 15.19
N VAL A 93 -14.85 -5.72 16.29
CA VAL A 93 -14.22 -5.79 17.61
C VAL A 93 -12.90 -6.55 17.57
N ASP A 94 -11.81 -5.86 17.19
CA ASP A 94 -10.41 -6.22 17.48
C ASP A 94 -9.56 -4.95 17.66
N ALA A 95 -10.15 -3.87 18.17
CA ALA A 95 -9.37 -2.70 18.58
C ALA A 95 -8.61 -3.06 19.86
N PRO A 96 -7.27 -2.87 19.93
CA PRO A 96 -6.56 -3.00 21.19
C PRO A 96 -7.20 -2.04 22.20
N ALA A 97 -7.49 -2.54 23.40
CA ALA A 97 -8.15 -1.79 24.45
C ALA A 97 -7.39 -0.47 24.71
N GLY A 98 -7.94 0.66 24.25
CA GLY A 98 -7.34 1.98 24.43
C GLY A 98 -7.30 2.90 23.21
N ALA A 99 -7.73 2.48 22.01
CA ALA A 99 -7.85 3.36 20.86
C ALA A 99 -9.00 4.37 21.04
N LYS A 100 -8.76 5.44 21.81
CA LYS A 100 -9.63 6.62 21.85
C LYS A 100 -9.56 7.27 20.46
N ALA A 101 -10.72 7.53 19.86
CA ALA A 101 -10.81 8.31 18.63
C ALA A 101 -9.99 9.61 18.79
N PRO A 102 -9.18 10.02 17.80
CA PRO A 102 -8.57 11.34 17.84
C PRO A 102 -9.70 12.37 17.82
N GLU A 103 -9.81 13.12 18.93
CA GLU A 103 -10.71 14.25 19.04
C GLU A 103 -10.34 15.26 17.94
N PRO A 104 -11.31 15.80 17.19
CA PRO A 104 -11.01 16.74 16.12
C PRO A 104 -10.27 17.95 16.71
N ALA A 105 -9.06 18.20 16.22
CA ALA A 105 -8.31 19.40 16.57
C ALA A 105 -9.17 20.62 16.17
N PRO A 106 -9.37 21.60 17.07
CA PRO A 106 -10.15 22.79 16.73
C PRO A 106 -9.48 23.53 15.57
N GLU A 107 -10.25 23.81 14.52
CA GLU A 107 -9.85 24.71 13.44
C GLU A 107 -9.47 26.06 14.05
N VAL A 108 -8.21 26.44 13.89
CA VAL A 108 -7.77 27.81 14.16
C VAL A 108 -8.19 28.62 12.92
N PRO A 109 -9.16 29.56 13.02
CA PRO A 109 -9.52 30.37 11.86
C PRO A 109 -8.34 31.26 11.51
N ALA A 110 -7.80 31.05 10.32
CA ALA A 110 -6.82 31.92 9.73
C ALA A 110 -7.49 33.23 9.28
N GLY A 111 -7.16 34.32 9.96
CA GLY A 111 -7.04 35.62 9.32
C GLY A 111 -8.04 36.68 9.77
N ASP A 112 -7.53 37.65 10.53
CA ASP A 112 -7.81 39.06 10.25
C ASP A 112 -6.53 39.87 10.42
N LYS A 113 -6.19 40.61 9.36
CA LYS A 113 -4.99 41.45 9.26
C LYS A 113 -5.24 42.78 9.98
N LYS A 114 -4.34 43.21 10.87
CA LYS A 114 -3.98 44.65 10.97
C LYS A 114 -2.62 44.87 11.61
N ALA A 115 -1.83 45.68 10.92
CA ALA A 115 -0.46 46.05 11.20
C ALA A 115 -0.24 46.78 12.54
N ALA A 116 0.93 46.56 13.13
CA ALA A 116 1.74 47.62 13.73
C ALA A 116 3.21 47.18 13.80
N ALA A 117 4.08 47.95 13.14
CA ALA A 117 5.52 47.78 13.16
C ALA A 117 6.15 48.51 14.37
N ALA A 118 7.03 47.79 15.08
CA ALA A 118 8.26 48.20 15.79
C ALA A 118 8.17 49.08 17.08
N PRO A 119 9.25 49.12 17.93
CA PRO A 119 10.52 48.39 17.90
C PRO A 119 10.92 47.66 19.21
N ARG A 120 12.02 46.93 19.09
CA ARG A 120 12.79 46.16 20.08
C ARG A 120 13.43 47.07 21.15
N LYS A 121 13.49 46.60 22.39
CA LYS A 121 14.46 47.05 23.42
C LYS A 121 15.13 45.81 24.01
N ALA A 122 16.46 45.84 23.98
CA ALA A 122 17.34 44.95 24.72
C ALA A 122 17.31 45.31 26.21
N GLY A 123 17.40 44.28 27.05
CA GLY A 123 17.64 44.32 28.48
C GLY A 123 18.19 42.96 28.88
#